data_AF-A0A8X7C814-F1
#
_entry.id   AF-A0A8X7C814-F1
#
_cell.length_a   1.000
_cell.length_b   1.000
_cell.length_c   1.000
_cell.angle_alpha   90.00
_cell.angle_beta   90.00
_cell.angle_gamma   90.00
#
_symmetry.space_group_name_H-M   'P 1'
#
loop_
_entity.id
_entity.type
_entity.pdbx_description
1 polymer ?
#
loop_
_entity_poly.entity_id
_entity_poly.type
_entity_poly.pdbx_seq_one_letter_code
_entity_poly.pdbx_strand_id
1 'polypeptide(L)'
;MFRPSVFYIVSLLSDDQRTDQYTFVDTFVQLVYGSDTLKDLFDLSETPAIGYARNAYNDFVNVLTSLGANDPDKIADFATRPMAQNFKIFTREEMVTVYSNKASSYAYSQGILTQNNAKDLAIQYANIYEKTAKEYVVEGDPTSKYQAIGKGFIQFLMSIEDNLTVEKAWVVAIFYEIDWLMLAAETPASRVLFGNCSAEVNGDFN
;
A
#
# COMPACT_ATOMS: atom_id res chain seq x y z
N MET A 1 -9.61 -14.62 16.81
CA MET A 1 -10.12 -13.96 15.59
C MET A 1 -9.57 -12.55 15.60
N PHE A 2 -8.40 -12.33 15.00
CA PHE A 2 -7.77 -11.01 14.93
C PHE A 2 -8.40 -10.26 13.76
N ARG A 3 -8.95 -9.06 14.01
CA ARG A 3 -9.32 -8.12 12.95
C ARG A 3 -8.12 -7.19 12.77
N PRO A 4 -7.42 -7.22 11.64
CA PRO A 4 -6.41 -6.23 11.33
C PRO A 4 -7.04 -4.84 11.39
N SER A 5 -6.34 -3.87 11.96
CA SER A 5 -6.74 -2.46 11.95
C SER A 5 -6.53 -1.92 10.53
N VAL A 6 -7.57 -2.02 9.68
CA VAL A 6 -7.47 -1.74 8.23
C VAL A 6 -7.74 -0.26 7.87
N PHE A 7 -8.11 0.61 8.80
CA PHE A 7 -8.89 1.82 8.45
C PHE A 7 -8.15 3.14 8.67
N TYR A 8 -7.49 3.66 7.62
CA TYR A 8 -6.82 4.96 7.73
C TYR A 8 -7.29 6.02 6.73
N ILE A 9 -7.48 5.68 5.46
CA ILE A 9 -8.03 6.65 4.49
C ILE A 9 -9.56 6.80 4.62
N VAL A 10 -10.19 5.82 5.25
CA VAL A 10 -11.64 5.62 5.34
C VAL A 10 -12.34 6.59 6.33
N SER A 11 -11.59 7.27 7.20
CA SER A 11 -12.15 8.19 8.20
C SER A 11 -12.56 9.55 7.63
N LEU A 12 -12.10 9.91 6.43
CA LEU A 12 -12.39 11.20 5.76
C LEU A 12 -13.42 11.08 4.61
N LEU A 13 -13.97 9.89 4.39
CA LEU A 13 -14.87 9.60 3.27
C LEU A 13 -16.34 9.53 3.72
N SER A 14 -17.28 9.78 2.80
CA SER A 14 -18.71 9.58 3.04
C SER A 14 -19.03 8.09 3.25
N ASP A 15 -20.17 7.78 3.87
CA ASP A 15 -20.53 6.40 4.24
C ASP A 15 -20.61 5.43 3.04
N ASP A 16 -20.99 5.92 1.86
CA ASP A 16 -21.01 5.11 0.64
C ASP A 16 -19.58 4.84 0.12
N GLN A 17 -18.72 5.86 0.13
CA GLN A 17 -17.32 5.78 -0.29
C GLN A 17 -16.52 4.81 0.58
N ARG A 18 -16.81 4.85 1.89
CA ARG A 18 -16.32 3.89 2.86
C ARG A 18 -16.65 2.47 2.40
N THR A 19 -17.93 2.18 2.14
CA THR A 19 -18.45 0.83 1.90
C THR A 19 -17.78 0.12 0.71
N ASP A 20 -17.50 0.84 -0.36
CA ASP A 20 -16.88 0.29 -1.57
C ASP A 20 -15.43 -0.13 -1.32
N GLN A 21 -14.65 0.75 -0.68
CA GLN A 21 -13.28 0.45 -0.29
C GLN A 21 -13.21 -0.68 0.74
N TYR A 22 -14.12 -0.69 1.74
CA TYR A 22 -14.25 -1.79 2.70
C TYR A 22 -14.44 -3.12 1.99
N THR A 23 -15.35 -3.17 1.02
CA THR A 23 -15.67 -4.41 0.28
C THR A 23 -14.46 -4.91 -0.51
N PHE A 24 -13.76 -4.00 -1.21
CA PHE A 24 -12.54 -4.33 -1.93
C PHE A 24 -11.48 -4.89 -0.99
N VAL A 25 -11.18 -4.16 0.09
CA VAL A 25 -10.09 -4.50 1.00
C VAL A 25 -10.38 -5.81 1.73
N ASP A 26 -11.57 -5.98 2.29
CA ASP A 26 -11.96 -7.22 2.99
C ASP A 26 -11.88 -8.44 2.06
N THR A 27 -12.38 -8.30 0.82
CA THR A 27 -12.30 -9.36 -0.19
C THR A 27 -10.83 -9.71 -0.50
N PHE A 28 -10.00 -8.70 -0.75
CA PHE A 28 -8.59 -8.92 -1.08
C PHE A 28 -7.83 -9.58 0.09
N VAL A 29 -8.03 -9.10 1.31
CA VAL A 29 -7.45 -9.67 2.53
C VAL A 29 -7.83 -11.15 2.66
N GLN A 30 -9.12 -11.48 2.51
CA GLN A 30 -9.58 -12.88 2.59
C GLN A 30 -8.93 -13.76 1.53
N LEU A 31 -8.77 -13.26 0.29
CA LEU A 31 -8.09 -14.00 -0.79
C LEU A 31 -6.61 -14.22 -0.48
N VAL A 32 -5.91 -13.20 0.03
CA VAL A 32 -4.50 -13.34 0.42
C VAL A 32 -4.34 -14.41 1.50
N TYR A 33 -5.11 -14.32 2.59
CA TYR A 33 -5.00 -15.30 3.69
C TYR A 33 -5.54 -16.70 3.33
N GLY A 34 -6.35 -16.81 2.29
CA GLY A 34 -6.84 -18.07 1.73
C GLY A 34 -5.87 -18.77 0.77
N SER A 35 -4.83 -18.10 0.27
CA SER A 35 -3.87 -18.64 -0.72
C SER A 35 -2.47 -18.74 -0.12
N ASP A 36 -1.87 -19.95 -0.13
CA ASP A 36 -0.48 -20.14 0.33
C ASP A 36 0.51 -19.32 -0.49
N THR A 37 0.26 -19.21 -1.80
CA THR A 37 1.07 -18.40 -2.72
C THR A 37 1.05 -16.93 -2.31
N LEU A 38 -0.13 -16.38 -2.04
CA LEU A 38 -0.25 -14.96 -1.67
C LEU A 38 0.25 -14.69 -0.25
N LYS A 39 0.03 -15.61 0.69
CA LYS A 39 0.61 -15.50 2.04
C LYS A 39 2.13 -15.44 1.97
N ASP A 40 2.76 -16.30 1.17
CA ASP A 40 4.20 -16.29 1.00
C ASP A 40 4.70 -15.02 0.30
N LEU A 41 4.02 -14.60 -0.78
CA LEU A 41 4.35 -13.39 -1.52
C LEU A 41 4.44 -12.16 -0.61
N PHE A 42 3.43 -11.95 0.24
CA PHE A 42 3.36 -10.79 1.13
C PHE A 42 4.17 -10.96 2.43
N ASP A 43 4.80 -12.12 2.66
CA ASP A 43 5.70 -12.32 3.80
C ASP A 43 7.10 -11.80 3.48
N LEU A 44 7.37 -10.57 3.92
CA LEU A 44 8.65 -9.88 3.76
C LEU A 44 9.44 -9.80 5.08
N SER A 45 9.18 -10.71 6.02
CA SER A 45 9.86 -10.73 7.31
C SER A 45 11.38 -10.90 7.21
N GLU A 46 11.88 -11.43 6.09
CA GLU A 46 13.30 -11.58 5.76
C GLU A 46 13.91 -10.40 4.99
N THR A 47 13.09 -9.42 4.58
CA THR A 47 13.54 -8.25 3.81
C THR A 47 13.61 -7.00 4.70
N PRO A 48 14.80 -6.39 4.86
CA PRO A 48 14.92 -5.13 5.59
C PRO A 48 14.12 -4.01 4.91
N ALA A 49 13.38 -3.23 5.69
CA ALA A 49 12.55 -2.13 5.20
C ALA A 49 13.35 -1.09 4.40
N ILE A 50 14.61 -0.86 4.76
CA ILE A 50 15.51 0.05 4.01
C ILE A 50 15.86 -0.49 2.61
N GLY A 51 16.01 -1.81 2.47
CA GLY A 51 16.26 -2.45 1.18
C GLY A 51 15.03 -2.37 0.29
N TYR A 52 13.86 -2.63 0.89
CA TYR A 52 12.58 -2.46 0.22
C TYR A 52 12.35 -1.02 -0.24
N ALA A 53 12.54 -0.03 0.64
CA ALA A 53 12.33 1.38 0.34
C ALA A 53 13.25 1.85 -0.81
N ARG A 54 14.51 1.39 -0.83
CA ARG A 54 15.45 1.68 -1.92
C ARG A 54 14.98 1.10 -3.25
N ASN A 55 14.48 -0.13 -3.25
CA ASN A 55 13.97 -0.73 -4.47
C ASN A 55 12.70 0.00 -4.95
N ALA A 56 11.78 0.32 -4.03
CA ALA A 56 10.59 1.11 -4.33
C ALA A 56 10.94 2.48 -4.92
N TYR A 57 11.97 3.13 -4.36
CA TYR A 57 12.48 4.40 -4.87
C TYR A 57 12.92 4.26 -6.33
N ASN A 58 13.74 3.26 -6.63
CA ASN A 58 14.23 3.03 -7.98
C ASN A 58 13.09 2.75 -8.98
N ASP A 59 12.08 1.98 -8.57
CA ASP A 59 10.92 1.71 -9.42
C ASP A 59 10.10 2.98 -9.69
N PHE A 60 9.87 3.82 -8.68
CA PHE A 60 9.22 5.12 -8.88
C PHE A 60 10.03 6.02 -9.81
N VAL A 61 11.34 6.15 -9.60
CA VAL A 61 12.22 6.95 -10.48
C VAL A 61 12.11 6.45 -11.92
N ASN A 62 12.27 5.15 -12.15
CA ASN A 62 12.21 4.57 -13.49
C ASN A 62 10.86 4.84 -14.18
N VAL A 63 9.74 4.62 -13.49
CA VAL A 63 8.41 4.86 -14.03
C VAL A 63 8.23 6.35 -14.33
N LEU A 64 8.53 7.25 -13.39
CA LEU A 64 8.33 8.68 -13.54
C LEU A 64 9.23 9.30 -14.62
N THR A 65 10.48 8.85 -14.73
CA THR A 65 11.37 9.21 -15.84
C THR A 65 10.78 8.78 -17.17
N SER A 66 10.27 7.55 -17.28
CA SER A 66 9.68 7.04 -18.52
C SER A 66 8.42 7.83 -18.94
N LEU A 67 7.71 8.40 -17.97
CA LEU A 67 6.53 9.24 -18.20
C LEU A 67 6.88 10.72 -18.46
N GLY A 68 8.16 11.12 -18.34
CA GLY A 68 8.61 12.49 -18.58
C GLY A 68 8.37 13.45 -17.39
N ALA A 69 8.39 12.96 -16.15
CA ALA A 69 8.32 13.81 -14.97
C ALA A 69 9.58 14.71 -14.86
N ASN A 70 9.39 15.97 -14.43
CA ASN A 70 10.49 16.93 -14.31
C ASN A 70 11.46 16.59 -13.15
N ASP A 71 10.95 16.03 -12.05
CA ASP A 71 11.73 15.71 -10.83
C ASP A 71 11.37 14.31 -10.28
N PRO A 72 11.68 13.21 -11.01
CA PRO A 72 11.28 11.85 -10.63
C PRO A 72 11.84 11.43 -9.25
N ASP A 73 13.08 11.81 -8.94
CA ASP A 73 13.73 11.52 -7.65
C ASP A 73 12.99 12.13 -6.46
N LYS A 74 12.50 13.37 -6.60
CA LYS A 74 11.78 14.06 -5.52
C LYS A 74 10.48 13.35 -5.16
N ILE A 75 9.76 12.85 -6.17
CA ILE A 75 8.50 12.12 -6.01
C ILE A 75 8.77 10.76 -5.39
N ALA A 76 9.81 10.08 -5.88
CA ALA A 76 10.21 8.78 -5.37
C ALA A 76 10.65 8.86 -3.90
N ASP A 77 11.45 9.86 -3.53
CA ASP A 77 11.85 10.11 -2.13
C ASP A 77 10.62 10.37 -1.26
N PHE A 78 9.75 11.29 -1.70
CA PHE A 78 8.49 11.59 -1.04
C PHE A 78 7.67 10.32 -0.76
N ALA A 79 7.44 9.48 -1.77
CA ALA A 79 6.63 8.27 -1.64
C ALA A 79 7.25 7.20 -0.71
N THR A 80 8.58 7.08 -0.68
CA THR A 80 9.24 5.89 -0.10
C THR A 80 9.94 6.15 1.21
N ARG A 81 10.27 7.41 1.53
CA ARG A 81 10.96 7.81 2.75
C ARG A 81 10.28 7.31 4.05
N PRO A 82 8.94 7.30 4.20
CA PRO A 82 8.30 6.83 5.43
C PRO A 82 8.65 5.37 5.80
N MET A 83 8.89 4.52 4.82
CA MET A 83 9.21 3.10 5.05
C MET A 83 10.51 2.91 5.82
N ALA A 84 11.59 3.49 5.29
CA ALA A 84 12.92 3.34 5.88
C ALA A 84 13.06 4.05 7.22
N GLN A 85 12.25 5.09 7.47
CA GLN A 85 12.28 5.86 8.71
C GLN A 85 11.53 5.19 9.85
N ASN A 86 10.44 4.47 9.56
CA ASN A 86 9.52 3.99 10.60
C ASN A 86 9.57 2.47 10.82
N PHE A 87 10.14 1.70 9.89
CA PHE A 87 10.11 0.24 9.94
C PHE A 87 11.50 -0.36 9.84
N LYS A 88 11.69 -1.52 10.48
CA LYS A 88 12.91 -2.34 10.35
C LYS A 88 12.71 -3.49 9.36
N ILE A 89 11.56 -4.15 9.48
CA ILE A 89 11.06 -5.24 8.64
C ILE A 89 9.56 -5.02 8.47
N PHE A 90 8.98 -5.63 7.44
CA PHE A 90 7.53 -5.62 7.24
C PHE A 90 6.94 -6.99 7.55
N THR A 91 5.88 -6.99 8.34
CA THR A 91 5.02 -8.15 8.52
C THR A 91 4.09 -8.30 7.32
N ARG A 92 3.60 -9.52 7.11
CA ARG A 92 2.57 -9.79 6.10
C ARG A 92 1.34 -8.90 6.26
N GLU A 93 0.89 -8.71 7.49
CA GLU A 93 -0.29 -7.89 7.80
C GLU A 93 -0.11 -6.44 7.38
N GLU A 94 1.04 -5.84 7.66
CA GLU A 94 1.39 -4.49 7.24
C GLU A 94 1.43 -4.37 5.72
N MET A 95 2.07 -5.32 5.04
CA MET A 95 2.18 -5.34 3.59
C MET A 95 0.80 -5.45 2.92
N VAL A 96 -0.04 -6.39 3.38
CA VAL A 96 -1.39 -6.60 2.84
C VAL A 96 -2.23 -5.34 3.05
N THR A 97 -2.20 -4.76 4.26
CA THR A 97 -2.96 -3.54 4.60
C THR A 97 -2.59 -2.38 3.69
N VAL A 98 -1.30 -2.07 3.54
CA VAL A 98 -0.84 -0.98 2.68
C VAL A 98 -1.24 -1.24 1.23
N TYR A 99 -1.02 -2.46 0.74
CA TYR A 99 -1.27 -2.77 -0.67
C TYR A 99 -2.75 -2.88 -1.04
N SER A 100 -3.62 -3.23 -0.10
CA SER A 100 -5.07 -3.19 -0.29
C SER A 100 -5.61 -1.77 -0.25
N ASN A 101 -5.15 -0.96 0.72
CA ASN A 101 -5.65 0.40 0.95
C ASN A 101 -5.26 1.35 -0.18
N LYS A 102 -4.02 1.27 -0.65
CA LYS A 102 -3.58 2.13 -1.75
C LYS A 102 -4.30 1.81 -3.05
N ALA A 103 -4.58 0.54 -3.31
CA ALA A 103 -5.23 0.09 -4.54
C ALA A 103 -6.70 0.50 -4.56
N SER A 104 -7.40 0.29 -3.44
CA SER A 104 -8.79 0.74 -3.30
C SER A 104 -8.90 2.27 -3.33
N SER A 105 -7.97 2.98 -2.67
CA SER A 105 -7.96 4.45 -2.63
C SER A 105 -7.65 5.05 -4.00
N TYR A 106 -6.67 4.50 -4.71
CA TYR A 106 -6.39 4.90 -6.09
C TYR A 106 -7.60 4.65 -6.99
N ALA A 107 -8.10 3.41 -7.07
CA ALA A 107 -9.23 3.07 -7.94
C ALA A 107 -10.47 3.90 -7.62
N TYR A 108 -10.71 4.19 -6.34
CA TYR A 108 -11.78 5.09 -5.91
C TYR A 108 -11.56 6.54 -6.40
N SER A 109 -10.37 7.09 -6.20
CA SER A 109 -10.03 8.47 -6.60
C SER A 109 -10.19 8.70 -8.10
N GLN A 110 -10.03 7.66 -8.91
CA GLN A 110 -10.18 7.69 -10.36
C GLN A 110 -11.62 7.39 -10.82
N GLY A 111 -12.56 7.16 -9.91
CA GLY A 111 -13.95 6.82 -10.23
C GLY A 111 -14.14 5.41 -10.79
N ILE A 112 -13.14 4.54 -10.67
CA ILE A 112 -13.15 3.16 -11.16
C ILE A 112 -13.81 2.22 -10.15
N LEU A 113 -13.51 2.41 -8.86
CA LEU A 113 -14.07 1.60 -7.79
C LEU A 113 -15.50 2.07 -7.47
N THR A 114 -16.44 1.13 -7.53
CA THR A 114 -17.86 1.33 -7.23
C THR A 114 -18.39 0.14 -6.44
N GLN A 115 -19.53 0.32 -5.79
CA GLN A 115 -20.22 -0.76 -5.06
C GLN A 115 -20.44 -2.03 -5.91
N ASN A 116 -20.70 -1.86 -7.21
CA ASN A 116 -21.03 -2.96 -8.10
C ASN A 116 -19.81 -3.77 -8.54
N ASN A 117 -18.60 -3.21 -8.50
CA ASN A 117 -17.38 -3.86 -8.99
C ASN A 117 -16.28 -4.03 -7.92
N ALA A 118 -16.48 -3.55 -6.69
CA ALA A 118 -15.46 -3.60 -5.64
C ALA A 118 -14.93 -5.00 -5.38
N LYS A 119 -15.82 -6.00 -5.31
CA LYS A 119 -15.45 -7.40 -5.11
C LYS A 119 -14.68 -7.96 -6.31
N ASP A 120 -15.15 -7.71 -7.52
CA ASP A 120 -14.54 -8.24 -8.75
C ASP A 120 -13.17 -7.62 -9.00
N LEU A 121 -13.01 -6.32 -8.72
CA LEU A 121 -11.71 -5.64 -8.77
C LEU A 121 -10.72 -6.20 -7.73
N ALA A 122 -11.18 -6.54 -6.53
CA ALA A 122 -10.33 -7.17 -5.52
C ALA A 122 -9.89 -8.59 -5.94
N ILE A 123 -10.78 -9.36 -6.57
CA ILE A 123 -10.46 -10.68 -7.15
C ILE A 123 -9.46 -10.53 -8.29
N GLN A 124 -9.67 -9.59 -9.21
CA GLN A 124 -8.73 -9.28 -10.29
C GLN A 124 -7.36 -8.92 -9.72
N TYR A 125 -7.31 -8.08 -8.69
CA TYR A 125 -6.06 -7.67 -8.05
C TYR A 125 -5.32 -8.86 -7.39
N ALA A 126 -6.03 -9.73 -6.68
CA ALA A 126 -5.46 -10.95 -6.10
C ALA A 126 -4.94 -11.92 -7.18
N ASN A 127 -5.70 -12.10 -8.27
CA ASN A 127 -5.29 -12.96 -9.39
C ASN A 127 -4.01 -12.44 -10.07
N ILE A 128 -3.87 -11.12 -10.19
CA ILE A 128 -2.65 -10.50 -10.72
C ILE A 128 -1.46 -10.81 -9.81
N TYR A 129 -1.60 -10.69 -8.48
CA TYR A 129 -0.53 -11.07 -7.56
C TYR A 129 -0.21 -12.57 -7.57
N GLU A 130 -1.21 -13.44 -7.72
CA GLU A 130 -0.93 -14.86 -7.87
C GLU A 130 -0.10 -15.14 -9.11
N LYS A 131 -0.43 -14.46 -10.22
CA LYS A 131 0.31 -14.58 -11.46
C LYS A 131 1.74 -14.06 -11.29
N THR A 132 1.93 -12.86 -10.73
CA THR A 132 3.28 -12.32 -10.55
C THR A 132 4.09 -13.09 -9.51
N ALA A 133 3.46 -13.65 -8.47
CA ALA A 133 4.14 -14.55 -7.55
C ALA A 133 4.72 -15.77 -8.28
N LYS A 134 3.89 -16.43 -9.11
CA LYS A 134 4.32 -17.61 -9.89
C LYS A 134 5.40 -17.30 -10.92
N GLU A 135 5.41 -16.09 -11.47
CA GLU A 135 6.38 -15.67 -12.49
C GLU A 135 7.71 -15.19 -11.90
N TYR A 136 7.70 -14.54 -10.74
CA TYR A 136 8.86 -13.79 -10.24
C TYR A 136 9.40 -14.25 -8.89
N VAL A 137 8.62 -14.96 -8.05
CA VAL A 137 9.14 -15.41 -6.74
C VAL A 137 10.07 -16.59 -6.94
N VAL A 138 11.30 -16.43 -6.45
CA VAL A 138 12.36 -17.44 -6.50
C VAL A 138 12.68 -17.87 -5.09
N GLU A 139 12.66 -19.19 -4.85
CA GLU A 139 12.99 -19.78 -3.55
C GLU A 139 14.41 -19.38 -3.14
N GLY A 140 14.55 -18.89 -1.90
CA GLY A 140 15.84 -18.46 -1.35
C GLY A 140 16.30 -17.06 -1.77
N ASP A 141 15.54 -16.32 -2.59
CA ASP A 141 15.78 -14.90 -2.87
C ASP A 141 14.64 -14.02 -2.31
N PRO A 142 14.79 -13.44 -1.12
CA PRO A 142 13.80 -12.53 -0.53
C PRO A 142 13.50 -11.30 -1.39
N THR A 143 14.45 -10.86 -2.25
CA THR A 143 14.29 -9.70 -3.13
C THR A 143 13.29 -9.97 -4.25
N SER A 144 13.13 -11.24 -4.64
CA SER A 144 12.21 -11.66 -5.70
C SER A 144 10.74 -11.36 -5.34
N LYS A 145 10.37 -11.48 -4.05
CA LYS A 145 9.04 -11.14 -3.54
C LYS A 145 8.73 -9.65 -3.69
N TYR A 146 9.70 -8.78 -3.40
CA TYR A 146 9.58 -7.35 -3.66
C TYR A 146 9.25 -7.08 -5.13
N GLN A 147 10.00 -7.71 -6.06
CA GLN A 147 9.80 -7.50 -7.49
C GLN A 147 8.41 -7.98 -7.92
N ALA A 148 7.98 -9.16 -7.44
CA ALA A 148 6.65 -9.71 -7.72
C ALA A 148 5.53 -8.79 -7.22
N ILE A 149 5.69 -8.17 -6.04
CA ILE A 149 4.74 -7.20 -5.47
C ILE A 149 4.72 -5.91 -6.30
N GLY A 150 5.87 -5.33 -6.64
CA GLY A 150 5.96 -4.12 -7.46
C GLY A 150 5.34 -4.33 -8.85
N LYS A 151 5.68 -5.44 -9.51
CA LYS A 151 5.13 -5.83 -10.81
C LYS A 151 3.63 -6.08 -10.74
N GLY A 152 3.14 -6.75 -9.69
CA GLY A 152 1.71 -7.01 -9.50
C GLY A 152 0.91 -5.71 -9.40
N PHE A 153 1.41 -4.73 -8.66
CA PHE A 153 0.75 -3.44 -8.55
C PHE A 153 0.73 -2.68 -9.88
N ILE A 154 1.85 -2.64 -10.61
CA ILE A 154 1.91 -1.99 -11.93
C ILE A 154 0.95 -2.68 -12.92
N GLN A 155 0.92 -4.01 -12.95
CA GLN A 155 -0.01 -4.77 -13.81
C GLN A 155 -1.47 -4.49 -13.45
N PHE A 156 -1.78 -4.32 -12.17
CA PHE A 156 -3.12 -3.92 -11.75
C PHE A 156 -3.48 -2.53 -12.26
N LEU A 157 -2.61 -1.53 -12.07
CA LEU A 157 -2.82 -0.18 -12.60
C LEU A 157 -3.06 -0.21 -14.11
N MET A 158 -2.22 -0.91 -14.87
CA MET A 158 -2.39 -1.08 -16.32
C MET A 158 -3.67 -1.81 -16.72
N SER A 159 -4.28 -2.58 -15.81
CA SER A 159 -5.52 -3.32 -16.10
C SER A 159 -6.79 -2.51 -15.83
N ILE A 160 -6.68 -1.41 -15.08
CA ILE A 160 -7.79 -0.51 -14.75
C ILE A 160 -7.61 0.89 -15.38
N GLU A 161 -6.43 1.19 -15.92
CA GLU A 161 -6.09 2.45 -16.57
C GLU A 161 -5.67 2.24 -18.01
N ASP A 162 -6.39 2.89 -18.93
CA ASP A 162 -6.04 2.87 -20.36
C ASP A 162 -4.79 3.71 -20.68
N ASN A 163 -4.43 4.67 -19.82
CA ASN A 163 -3.25 5.50 -19.99
C ASN A 163 -2.71 6.00 -18.65
N LEU A 164 -1.53 5.52 -18.28
CA LEU A 164 -0.78 6.00 -17.11
C LEU A 164 -0.08 7.31 -17.48
N THR A 165 -0.39 8.38 -16.76
CA THR A 165 0.21 9.70 -16.95
C THR A 165 1.08 10.07 -15.75
N VAL A 166 1.92 11.11 -15.88
CA VAL A 166 2.68 11.66 -14.75
C VAL A 166 1.76 12.04 -13.59
N GLU A 167 0.62 12.68 -13.87
CA GLU A 167 -0.37 13.07 -12.86
C GLU A 167 -0.92 11.86 -12.09
N LYS A 168 -1.27 10.78 -12.80
CA LYS A 168 -1.74 9.54 -12.14
C LYS A 168 -0.63 8.87 -11.33
N ALA A 169 0.60 8.87 -11.84
CA ALA A 169 1.75 8.36 -11.09
C ALA A 169 1.99 9.18 -9.80
N TRP A 170 1.74 10.49 -9.82
CA TRP A 170 1.75 11.32 -8.62
C TRP A 170 0.65 10.94 -7.62
N VAL A 171 -0.57 10.69 -8.09
CA VAL A 171 -1.67 10.22 -7.22
C VAL A 171 -1.30 8.88 -6.56
N VAL A 172 -0.71 7.96 -7.32
CA VAL A 172 -0.17 6.71 -6.77
C VAL A 172 0.89 7.00 -5.70
N ALA A 173 1.83 7.90 -5.96
CA ALA A 173 2.89 8.27 -5.00
C ALA A 173 2.33 8.85 -3.69
N ILE A 174 1.27 9.67 -3.77
CA ILE A 174 0.58 10.24 -2.60
C ILE A 174 -0.04 9.12 -1.75
N PHE A 175 -0.82 8.21 -2.35
CA PHE A 175 -1.41 7.10 -1.60
C PHE A 175 -0.35 6.18 -1.03
N TYR A 176 0.74 5.97 -1.76
CA TYR A 176 1.88 5.20 -1.29
C TYR A 176 2.49 5.82 -0.02
N GLU A 177 2.77 7.13 0.00
CA GLU A 177 3.28 7.82 1.20
C GLU A 177 2.28 7.76 2.37
N ILE A 178 1.02 8.12 2.13
CA ILE A 178 -0.02 8.24 3.16
C ILE A 178 -0.23 6.90 3.87
N ASP A 179 -0.36 5.80 3.14
CA ASP A 179 -0.61 4.50 3.76
C ASP A 179 0.56 4.05 4.65
N TRP A 180 1.80 4.33 4.25
CA TRP A 180 2.97 4.04 5.09
C TRP A 180 3.06 4.94 6.33
N LEU A 181 2.74 6.23 6.20
CA LEU A 181 2.71 7.16 7.33
C LEU A 181 1.60 6.82 8.33
N MET A 182 0.41 6.49 7.83
CA MET A 182 -0.71 6.09 8.68
C MET A 182 -0.40 4.80 9.42
N LEU A 183 0.14 3.80 8.71
CA LEU A 183 0.60 2.57 9.36
C LEU A 183 1.68 2.85 10.41
N ALA A 184 2.63 3.75 10.12
CA ALA A 184 3.66 4.12 11.08
C ALA A 184 3.06 4.73 12.35
N ALA A 185 2.11 5.67 12.24
CA ALA A 185 1.45 6.34 13.36
C ALA A 185 0.65 5.40 14.30
N GLU A 186 0.34 4.19 13.82
CA GLU A 186 -0.43 3.18 14.54
C GLU A 186 0.44 2.22 15.36
N THR A 187 1.70 2.02 14.94
CA THR A 187 2.61 1.10 15.61
C THR A 187 2.87 1.52 17.06
N PRO A 188 3.01 0.59 18.01
CA PRO A 188 3.29 0.92 19.41
C PRO A 188 4.52 1.82 19.61
N ALA A 189 5.50 1.76 18.71
CA ALA A 189 6.70 2.61 18.73
C ALA A 189 6.43 4.08 18.41
N SER A 190 5.45 4.39 17.56
CA SER A 190 5.06 5.78 17.23
C SER A 190 4.06 6.36 18.22
N ARG A 191 3.26 5.53 18.92
CA ARG A 191 2.43 5.99 20.06
C ARG A 191 3.26 6.61 21.19
N VAL A 192 4.54 6.26 21.31
CA VAL A 192 5.47 6.90 22.27
C VAL A 192 5.97 8.26 21.76
N LEU A 193 6.06 8.46 20.44
CA LEU A 193 6.51 9.72 19.84
C LEU A 193 5.38 10.74 19.67
N PHE A 194 4.15 10.29 19.41
CA PHE A 194 2.96 11.15 19.30
C PHE A 194 2.11 11.20 20.57
N GLY A 195 2.27 10.26 21.49
CA GLY A 195 1.58 10.24 22.80
C GLY A 195 2.06 11.30 23.80
N ASN A 196 3.14 12.03 23.47
CA ASN A 196 3.60 13.17 24.25
C ASN A 196 3.07 14.53 23.73
N CYS A 197 2.23 14.55 22.70
CA CYS A 197 1.55 15.78 22.24
C CYS A 197 0.09 15.91 22.67
N SER A 198 -0.44 14.96 23.46
CA SER A 198 -1.83 15.00 23.95
C SER A 198 -1.97 15.02 25.47
N ALA A 199 -0.88 15.24 26.22
CA ALA A 199 -0.92 15.43 27.66
C ALA A 199 -0.35 16.80 28.05
N GLU A 200 -1.15 17.86 27.85
CA GLU A 200 -1.24 19.03 28.74
C GLU A 200 -2.28 20.03 28.20
N VAL A 201 -3.56 19.62 28.22
CA VAL A 201 -4.67 20.57 28.43
C VAL A 201 -5.62 19.93 29.43
N ASN A 202 -5.11 19.69 30.65
CA ASN A 202 -5.99 19.55 31.79
C ASN A 202 -6.26 20.96 32.30
N GLY A 203 -7.50 21.38 32.14
CA GLY A 203 -7.99 22.66 32.61
C GLY A 203 -7.86 22.77 34.12
N ASP A 204 -7.33 23.91 34.54
CA ASP A 204 -7.67 24.55 35.80
C ASP A 204 -8.05 26.00 35.46
N PHE A 205 -9.35 26.24 35.28
CA PHE A 205 -9.93 27.55 35.51
C PHE A 205 -10.68 27.46 36.83
N ASN A 206 -10.02 27.94 37.89
CA ASN A 206 -10.72 28.51 39.05
C ASN A 206 -11.20 29.92 38.70
#